data_AF-A0A753SWJ8-F1
#
_entry.id   AF-A0A753SWJ8-F1
#
_cell.length_a   1.000
_cell.length_b   1.000
_cell.length_c   1.000
_cell.angle_alpha   90.00
_cell.angle_beta   90.00
_cell.angle_gamma   90.00
#
_symmetry.space_group_name_H-M   'P 1'
#
loop_
_entity.id
_entity.type
_entity.pdbx_description
1 polymer ?
#
loop_
_entity_poly.entity_id
_entity_poly.type
_entity_poly.pdbx_seq_one_letter_code
_entity_poly.pdbx_strand_id
1 'polypeptide(L)'
;GYKSLETGNFRPVGETDSEKAFCWLLHKLTQRYPRTPGNMTAVFKYIATLATVLREKGVFNMLLSDGRYVMAFCSTHLHWITRRAPFGVATLVDQDMEIDFSSQTTPNDVVTVIATQPLTGNETWQKIMPGEWALFCLGERII
;
A
#
# COMPACT_ATOMS: atom_id res chain seq x y z
N GLY A 1 -4.82 -13.79 -17.15
CA GLY A 1 -3.72 -12.80 -17.06
C GLY A 1 -4.22 -11.39 -17.38
N TYR A 2 -3.36 -10.38 -17.20
CA TYR A 2 -3.73 -8.96 -17.25
C TYR A 2 -3.90 -8.39 -18.68
N LYS A 3 -3.56 -9.17 -19.72
CA LYS A 3 -3.57 -8.73 -21.13
C LYS A 3 -4.94 -8.28 -21.66
N SER A 4 -6.06 -8.75 -21.10
CA SER A 4 -7.42 -8.38 -21.54
C SER A 4 -8.00 -7.14 -20.85
N LEU A 5 -7.25 -6.49 -19.95
CA LEU A 5 -7.73 -5.30 -19.24
C LEU A 5 -7.78 -4.07 -20.17
N GLU A 6 -8.94 -3.43 -20.22
CA GLU A 6 -9.16 -2.18 -20.95
C GLU A 6 -8.65 -0.96 -20.16
N THR A 7 -7.67 -0.24 -20.71
CA THR A 7 -7.03 0.90 -20.02
C THR A 7 -7.54 2.27 -20.49
N GLY A 8 -8.50 2.30 -21.43
CA GLY A 8 -9.05 3.53 -22.00
C GLY A 8 -7.96 4.48 -22.51
N ASN A 9 -7.97 5.72 -22.01
CA ASN A 9 -7.00 6.76 -22.38
C ASN A 9 -5.64 6.62 -21.70
N PHE A 10 -5.51 5.75 -20.68
CA PHE A 10 -4.23 5.49 -20.02
C PHE A 10 -3.45 4.44 -20.79
N ARG A 11 -2.18 4.72 -21.08
CA ARG A 11 -1.30 3.81 -21.79
C ARG A 11 -0.11 3.47 -20.90
N PRO A 12 0.18 2.17 -20.66
CA PRO A 12 1.43 1.79 -20.00
C PRO A 12 2.59 2.24 -20.90
N VAL A 13 3.66 2.71 -20.27
CA VAL A 13 4.87 3.15 -21.00
C VAL A 13 5.79 1.96 -21.21
N GLY A 14 5.88 1.06 -20.23
CA GLY A 14 6.55 -0.21 -20.32
C GLY A 14 5.60 -1.36 -20.66
N GLU A 15 6.11 -2.57 -20.48
CA GLU A 15 5.46 -3.81 -20.92
C GLU A 15 5.01 -4.69 -19.75
N THR A 16 5.14 -4.20 -18.50
CA THR A 16 4.85 -5.00 -17.31
C THR A 16 3.35 -5.15 -17.07
N ASP A 17 2.95 -6.33 -16.57
CA ASP A 17 1.56 -6.57 -16.15
C ASP A 17 1.13 -5.60 -15.04
N SER A 18 2.05 -5.19 -14.16
CA SER A 18 1.81 -4.23 -13.08
C SER A 18 1.43 -2.84 -13.60
N GLU A 19 2.13 -2.33 -14.62
CA GLU A 19 1.77 -1.05 -15.25
C GLU A 19 0.42 -1.13 -15.94
N LYS A 20 0.14 -2.23 -16.64
CA LYS A 20 -1.16 -2.46 -17.27
C LYS A 20 -2.29 -2.49 -16.23
N ALA A 21 -2.08 -3.17 -15.11
CA ALA A 21 -3.02 -3.19 -13.99
C ALA A 21 -3.25 -1.79 -13.41
N PHE A 22 -2.19 -0.99 -13.28
CA PHE A 22 -2.28 0.40 -12.81
C PHE A 22 -3.06 1.29 -13.77
N CYS A 23 -2.76 1.25 -15.08
CA CYS A 23 -3.53 2.00 -16.08
C CYS A 23 -5.01 1.59 -16.10
N TRP A 24 -5.31 0.31 -15.92
CA TRP A 24 -6.70 -0.17 -15.80
C TRP A 24 -7.39 0.38 -14.54
N LEU A 25 -6.71 0.38 -13.39
CA LEU A 25 -7.23 1.00 -12.16
C LEU A 25 -7.55 2.48 -12.38
N LEU A 26 -6.63 3.25 -12.97
CA LEU A 26 -6.84 4.66 -13.28
C LEU A 26 -8.02 4.86 -14.23
N HIS A 27 -8.15 4.02 -15.25
CA HIS A 27 -9.29 4.07 -16.16
C HIS A 27 -10.61 3.88 -15.42
N LYS A 28 -10.73 2.85 -14.58
CA LYS A 28 -11.93 2.61 -13.76
C LYS A 28 -12.22 3.76 -12.81
N LEU A 29 -11.18 4.36 -12.22
CA LEU A 29 -11.33 5.56 -11.39
C LEU A 29 -11.90 6.74 -12.19
N THR A 30 -11.40 7.02 -13.39
CA THR A 30 -11.93 8.11 -14.23
C THR A 30 -13.38 7.88 -14.67
N GLN A 31 -13.77 6.63 -14.91
CA GLN A 31 -15.16 6.27 -15.23
C GLN A 31 -16.09 6.51 -14.04
N ARG A 32 -15.64 6.18 -12.82
CA ARG A 32 -16.45 6.28 -11.60
C ARG A 32 -16.46 7.68 -10.98
N TYR A 33 -15.37 8.42 -11.13
CA TYR A 33 -15.11 9.73 -10.53
C TYR A 33 -14.65 10.72 -11.62
N PRO A 34 -15.58 11.30 -12.40
CA PRO A 34 -15.24 12.28 -13.44
C PRO A 34 -14.74 13.62 -12.89
N ARG A 35 -14.86 13.83 -11.57
CA ARG A 35 -14.31 14.98 -10.83
C ARG A 35 -13.62 14.47 -9.57
N THR A 36 -12.68 15.26 -9.04
CA THR A 36 -12.00 14.94 -7.79
C THR A 36 -13.01 14.72 -6.66
N PRO A 37 -13.09 13.52 -6.08
CA PRO A 37 -14.05 13.22 -5.03
C PRO A 37 -13.62 13.84 -3.70
N GLY A 38 -14.58 14.38 -2.94
CA GLY A 38 -14.31 14.93 -1.61
C GLY A 38 -14.10 13.88 -0.51
N ASN A 39 -14.47 12.61 -0.76
CA ASN A 39 -14.32 11.51 0.18
C ASN A 39 -13.32 10.48 -0.35
N MET A 40 -12.05 10.66 -0.04
CA MET A 40 -10.97 9.77 -0.48
C MET A 40 -11.11 8.36 0.09
N THR A 41 -11.64 8.19 1.30
CA THR A 41 -11.90 6.87 1.87
C THR A 41 -12.86 6.04 1.00
N ALA A 42 -13.88 6.66 0.41
CA ALA A 42 -14.77 5.99 -0.54
C ALA A 42 -14.06 5.58 -1.84
N VAL A 43 -13.08 6.39 -2.29
CA VAL A 43 -12.24 6.06 -3.44
C VAL A 43 -11.40 4.82 -3.15
N PHE A 44 -10.70 4.77 -2.03
CA PHE A 44 -9.88 3.61 -1.66
C PHE A 44 -10.70 2.35 -1.42
N LYS A 45 -11.92 2.47 -0.86
CA LYS A 45 -12.87 1.34 -0.80
C LYS A 45 -13.21 0.81 -2.19
N TYR A 46 -13.44 1.70 -3.17
CA TYR A 46 -13.67 1.28 -4.54
C TYR A 46 -12.44 0.64 -5.17
N ILE A 47 -11.24 1.21 -4.95
CA ILE A 47 -9.98 0.61 -5.40
C ILE A 47 -9.79 -0.80 -4.85
N ALA A 48 -10.16 -1.04 -3.57
CA ALA A 48 -10.12 -2.38 -3.00
C ALA A 48 -10.98 -3.37 -3.78
N THR A 49 -12.20 -2.98 -4.20
CA THR A 49 -13.04 -3.85 -5.04
C THR A 49 -12.39 -4.17 -6.39
N LEU A 50 -11.69 -3.21 -6.98
CA LEU A 50 -10.95 -3.42 -8.23
C LEU A 50 -9.73 -4.31 -8.03
N ALA A 51 -9.01 -4.13 -6.92
CA ALA A 51 -7.86 -4.96 -6.55
C ALA A 51 -8.28 -6.44 -6.34
N THR A 52 -9.48 -6.70 -5.83
CA THR A 52 -10.06 -8.06 -5.79
C THR A 52 -10.19 -8.66 -7.18
N VAL A 53 -10.66 -7.90 -8.18
CA VAL A 53 -10.75 -8.37 -9.58
C VAL A 53 -9.37 -8.68 -10.17
N LEU A 54 -8.35 -7.90 -9.80
CA LEU A 54 -6.96 -8.15 -10.24
C LEU A 54 -6.39 -9.40 -9.57
N ARG A 55 -6.66 -9.61 -8.29
CA ARG A 55 -6.26 -10.81 -7.54
C ARG A 55 -6.80 -12.10 -8.17
N GLU A 56 -8.00 -12.09 -8.74
CA GLU A 56 -8.55 -13.25 -9.47
C GLU A 56 -7.72 -13.62 -10.73
N LYS A 57 -6.87 -12.71 -11.22
CA LYS A 57 -6.03 -12.91 -12.41
C LYS A 57 -4.60 -13.31 -12.07
N GLY A 58 -4.21 -13.30 -10.79
CA GLY A 58 -2.88 -13.66 -10.30
C GLY A 58 -2.55 -13.00 -8.97
N VAL A 59 -1.34 -13.22 -8.47
CA VAL A 59 -0.85 -12.55 -7.25
C VAL A 59 -0.81 -11.03 -7.48
N PHE A 60 -1.41 -10.27 -6.57
CA PHE A 60 -1.48 -8.82 -6.65
C PHE A 60 -1.33 -8.18 -5.26
N ASN A 61 -0.08 -8.01 -4.81
CA ASN A 61 0.21 -7.12 -3.67
C ASN A 61 0.39 -5.70 -4.22
N MET A 62 -0.24 -4.71 -3.59
CA MET A 62 -0.22 -3.34 -4.09
C MET A 62 -0.05 -2.35 -2.96
N LEU A 63 0.87 -1.40 -3.15
CA LEU A 63 0.89 -0.14 -2.44
C LEU A 63 0.45 0.96 -3.40
N LEU A 64 -0.55 1.73 -3.01
CA LEU A 64 -1.07 2.83 -3.83
C LEU A 64 -1.23 4.09 -2.99
N SER A 65 -0.80 5.23 -3.51
CA SER A 65 -0.82 6.50 -2.79
C SER A 65 -1.24 7.66 -3.69
N ASP A 66 -1.89 8.65 -3.09
CA ASP A 66 -2.17 9.96 -3.69
C ASP A 66 -1.24 11.07 -3.13
N GLY A 67 -0.20 10.68 -2.39
CA GLY A 67 0.70 11.58 -1.67
C GLY A 67 0.30 11.87 -0.22
N ARG A 68 -0.96 11.63 0.17
CA ARG A 68 -1.43 11.81 1.56
C ARG A 68 -1.83 10.50 2.21
N TYR A 69 -2.55 9.67 1.47
CA TYR A 69 -2.98 8.34 1.88
C TYR A 69 -2.06 7.29 1.27
N VAL A 70 -1.90 6.18 1.97
CA VAL A 70 -1.23 4.98 1.45
C VAL A 70 -2.14 3.79 1.70
N MET A 71 -2.59 3.16 0.63
CA MET A 71 -3.33 1.90 0.67
C MET A 71 -2.38 0.74 0.49
N ALA A 72 -2.53 -0.29 1.32
CA ALA A 72 -1.85 -1.57 1.18
C ALA A 72 -2.89 -2.66 0.92
N PHE A 73 -2.85 -3.31 -0.25
CA PHE A 73 -3.70 -4.46 -0.59
C PHE A 73 -2.86 -5.74 -0.60
N CYS A 74 -3.34 -6.77 0.11
CA CYS A 74 -2.62 -8.03 0.27
C CYS A 74 -3.28 -9.14 -0.54
N SER A 75 -2.52 -9.80 -1.42
CA SER A 75 -2.90 -11.07 -2.05
C SER A 75 -2.16 -12.27 -1.48
N THR A 76 -0.95 -12.09 -0.95
CA THR A 76 -0.11 -13.17 -0.40
C THR A 76 0.41 -12.84 1.00
N HIS A 77 1.43 -11.99 1.09
CA HIS A 77 2.08 -11.61 2.33
C HIS A 77 2.33 -10.11 2.34
N LEU A 78 1.72 -9.44 3.32
CA LEU A 78 1.99 -8.05 3.64
C LEU A 78 1.88 -7.87 5.14
N HIS A 79 2.81 -7.11 5.69
CA HIS A 79 2.93 -6.80 7.11
C HIS A 79 3.12 -5.31 7.27
N TRP A 80 2.69 -4.76 8.40
CA TRP A 80 2.89 -3.37 8.74
C TRP A 80 3.24 -3.20 10.22
N ILE A 81 3.88 -2.09 10.54
CA ILE A 81 4.12 -1.65 11.92
C ILE A 81 4.02 -0.13 11.96
N THR A 82 3.40 0.40 13.00
CA THR A 82 3.38 1.85 13.29
C THR A 82 4.26 2.13 14.49
N ARG A 83 5.26 2.98 14.29
CA ARG A 83 6.17 3.47 15.32
C ARG A 83 5.79 4.91 15.66
N ARG A 84 5.86 5.25 16.94
CA ARG A 84 5.57 6.58 17.47
C ARG A 84 6.79 7.07 18.23
N ALA A 85 7.07 8.35 18.13
CA ALA A 85 8.08 8.97 18.96
C ALA A 85 7.76 8.80 20.47
N PRO A 86 8.78 8.66 21.34
CA PRO A 86 10.21 8.51 20.99
C PRO A 86 10.49 7.13 20.38
N PHE A 87 11.20 7.10 19.25
CA PHE A 87 11.54 5.85 18.56
C PHE A 87 12.62 5.11 19.35
N GLY A 88 12.39 3.82 19.61
CA GLY A 88 13.40 2.91 20.12
C GLY A 88 14.35 2.42 19.03
N VAL A 89 15.32 1.59 19.41
CA VAL A 89 16.23 0.92 18.46
C VAL A 89 15.52 -0.27 17.81
N ALA A 90 15.57 -0.32 16.48
CA ALA A 90 14.99 -1.38 15.67
C ALA A 90 16.11 -2.23 15.05
N THR A 91 16.12 -3.53 15.36
CA THR A 91 17.15 -4.46 14.87
C THR A 91 16.61 -5.20 13.64
N LEU A 92 17.25 -5.03 12.48
CA LEU A 92 16.84 -5.71 11.26
C LEU A 92 17.07 -7.23 11.37
N VAL A 93 16.17 -8.02 10.78
CA VAL A 93 16.25 -9.49 10.80
C VAL A 93 17.26 -10.02 9.78
N ASP A 94 17.41 -9.33 8.64
CA ASP A 94 18.11 -9.86 7.47
C ASP A 94 19.55 -9.34 7.32
N GLN A 95 19.92 -8.37 8.15
CA GLN A 95 21.27 -7.78 8.20
C GLN A 95 21.56 -7.47 9.66
N ASP A 96 22.75 -7.78 10.15
CA ASP A 96 23.29 -7.34 11.45
C ASP A 96 23.49 -5.80 11.47
N MET A 97 22.50 -5.05 10.98
CA MET A 97 22.52 -3.63 10.79
C MET A 97 21.33 -3.05 11.56
N GLU A 98 21.64 -2.32 12.61
CA GLU A 98 20.65 -1.57 13.38
C GLU A 98 20.38 -0.26 12.65
N ILE A 99 19.10 0.06 12.44
CA ILE A 99 18.71 1.39 11.96
C ILE A 99 18.22 2.18 13.16
N ASP A 100 18.99 3.21 13.52
CA ASP A 100 18.58 4.18 14.54
C ASP A 100 17.66 5.24 13.91
N PHE A 101 16.35 5.08 14.17
CA PHE A 101 15.32 6.03 13.73
C PHE A 101 15.25 7.28 14.60
N SER A 102 15.98 7.36 15.73
CA SER A 102 15.90 8.48 16.68
C SER A 102 16.46 9.80 16.11
N SER A 103 17.43 9.71 15.19
CA SER A 103 18.12 10.88 14.64
C SER A 103 17.34 11.65 13.55
N GLN A 104 16.22 11.10 13.08
CA GLN A 104 15.49 11.61 11.90
C GLN A 104 14.06 12.09 12.21
N THR A 105 13.69 12.26 13.48
CA THR A 105 12.29 12.42 13.87
C THR A 105 12.03 13.52 14.89
N THR A 106 10.80 14.05 14.88
CA THR A 106 10.28 14.95 15.91
C THR A 106 9.55 14.17 17.01
N PRO A 107 9.35 14.75 18.21
CA PRO A 107 8.63 14.11 19.31
C PRO A 107 7.18 13.70 19.03
N ASN A 108 6.60 14.12 17.90
CA ASN A 108 5.22 13.81 17.52
C ASN A 108 5.13 12.93 16.26
N ASP A 109 6.26 12.44 15.75
CA ASP A 109 6.26 11.68 14.50
C ASP A 109 5.60 10.31 14.68
N VAL A 110 4.76 9.97 13.71
CA VAL A 110 4.13 8.66 13.55
C VAL A 110 4.55 8.11 12.20
N VAL A 111 5.26 6.98 12.22
CA VAL A 111 5.81 6.36 11.00
C VAL A 111 5.24 4.96 10.88
N THR A 112 4.56 4.69 9.78
CA THR A 112 4.16 3.32 9.43
C THR A 112 5.07 2.77 8.35
N VAL A 113 5.60 1.57 8.58
CA VAL A 113 6.35 0.78 7.60
C VAL A 113 5.48 -0.37 7.12
N ILE A 114 5.50 -0.64 5.82
CA ILE A 114 4.79 -1.75 5.19
C ILE A 114 5.80 -2.57 4.39
N ALA A 115 5.81 -3.89 4.60
CA ALA A 115 6.76 -4.79 3.96
C ALA A 115 6.12 -6.17 3.68
N THR A 116 6.71 -6.94 2.77
CA THR A 116 6.24 -8.31 2.46
C THR A 116 6.52 -9.30 3.58
N GLN A 117 7.51 -9.01 4.43
CA GLN A 117 7.86 -9.76 5.63
C GLN A 117 8.26 -8.81 6.77
N PRO A 118 8.13 -9.21 8.05
CA PRO A 118 8.66 -8.44 9.18
C PRO A 118 10.16 -8.16 8.97
N LEU A 119 10.54 -6.88 9.06
CA LEU A 119 11.93 -6.48 8.87
C LEU A 119 12.71 -6.45 10.18
N THR A 120 12.05 -6.49 11.33
CA THR A 120 12.67 -6.40 12.66
C THR A 120 12.23 -7.54 13.56
N GLY A 121 13.15 -8.05 14.38
CA GLY A 121 12.92 -9.22 15.24
C GLY A 121 12.44 -8.88 16.64
N ASN A 122 12.70 -7.65 17.09
CA ASN A 122 12.38 -7.15 18.42
C ASN A 122 11.06 -6.34 18.47
N GLU A 123 10.29 -6.32 17.37
CA GLU A 123 9.03 -5.58 17.29
C GLU A 123 7.88 -6.48 16.79
N THR A 124 6.65 -6.12 17.16
CA THR A 124 5.45 -6.86 16.73
C THR A 124 4.87 -6.27 15.46
N TRP A 125 5.13 -6.94 14.34
CA TRP A 125 4.51 -6.62 13.05
C TRP A 125 3.09 -7.18 12.96
N GLN A 126 2.21 -6.40 12.37
CA GLN A 126 0.82 -6.75 12.11
C GLN A 126 0.70 -7.31 10.69
N LYS A 127 0.02 -8.44 10.52
CA LYS A 127 -0.22 -9.04 9.20
C LYS A 127 -1.50 -8.53 8.57
N ILE A 128 -1.47 -8.25 7.27
CA ILE A 128 -2.68 -8.03 6.46
C ILE A 128 -3.06 -9.35 5.81
N MET A 129 -4.28 -9.82 6.02
CA MET A 129 -4.68 -11.14 5.50
C MET A 129 -4.88 -11.10 3.97
N PRO A 130 -4.64 -12.21 3.26
CA PRO A 130 -4.91 -12.30 1.82
C PRO A 130 -6.36 -11.95 1.45
N GLY A 131 -6.53 -10.95 0.61
CA GLY A 131 -7.83 -10.36 0.22
C GLY A 131 -8.22 -9.13 1.02
N GLU A 132 -7.52 -8.84 2.11
CA GLU A 132 -7.72 -7.64 2.90
C GLU A 132 -6.81 -6.52 2.45
N TRP A 133 -7.12 -5.34 2.95
CA TRP A 133 -6.37 -4.12 2.72
C TRP A 133 -6.40 -3.25 3.96
N ALA A 134 -5.38 -2.40 4.08
CA ALA A 134 -5.29 -1.37 5.10
C ALA A 134 -5.12 -0.01 4.42
N LEU A 135 -5.59 1.04 5.08
CA LEU A 135 -5.41 2.42 4.63
C LEU A 135 -4.73 3.22 5.72
N PHE A 136 -3.69 3.95 5.33
CA PHE A 136 -2.92 4.78 6.23
C PHE A 136 -2.98 6.24 5.81
N CYS A 137 -2.97 7.15 6.77
CA CYS A 137 -2.91 8.60 6.56
C CYS A 137 -2.05 9.21 7.67
N LEU A 138 -1.01 9.96 7.32
CA LEU A 138 -0.09 10.59 8.29
C LEU A 138 0.45 9.58 9.32
N GLY A 139 0.84 8.39 8.84
CA GLY A 139 1.36 7.31 9.69
C GLY A 139 0.31 6.50 10.44
N GLU A 140 -0.96 6.93 10.48
CA GLU A 140 -2.03 6.24 11.20
C GLU A 140 -2.83 5.29 10.32
N ARG A 141 -3.16 4.11 10.84
CA ARG A 141 -4.12 3.21 10.19
C ARG A 141 -5.53 3.73 10.40
N ILE A 142 -6.25 3.99 9.32
CA ILE A 142 -7.64 4.47 9.33
C ILE A 142 -8.65 3.44 8.81
N ILE A 143 -8.18 2.38 8.11
CA ILE A 143 -8.92 1.16 7.73
C ILE A 143 -7.99 -0.04 7.92
#